data_AF-A0AAD8JF19-F1
#
_entry.id   AF-A0AAD8JF19-F1
#
_cell.length_a   1.000
_cell.length_b   1.000
_cell.length_c   1.000
_cell.angle_alpha   90.00
_cell.angle_beta   90.00
_cell.angle_gamma   90.00
#
_symmetry.space_group_name_H-M   'P 1'
#
loop_
_entity.id
_entity.type
_entity.pdbx_description
1 polymer ?
#
loop_
_entity_poly.entity_id
_entity_poly.type
_entity_poly.pdbx_seq_one_letter_code
_entity_poly.pdbx_strand_id
1 'polypeptide(L)'
;MSIRDQLPQFGSQHMISSLIVVSLCEQSTLAKEKDAVIPPPTWCIASASATDSRLQGFIDYACAGKIDCRFILPGGDCYEPNTPRGHGSYCLDAYYRIYKDCNQIGTIVYKDPSYGNCLYI
;
A
#
# COMPACT_ATOMS: atom_id res chain seq x y z
N MET A 1 -20.98 -26.49 -3.21
CA MET A 1 -22.34 -27.08 -3.08
C MET A 1 -22.97 -26.49 -1.83
N SER A 2 -24.17 -25.95 -1.76
CA SER A 2 -25.28 -25.67 -2.69
C SER A 2 -26.22 -24.78 -1.85
N ILE A 3 -26.58 -23.59 -2.30
CA ILE A 3 -27.92 -23.24 -2.83
C ILE A 3 -28.95 -22.90 -1.72
N ARG A 4 -29.31 -21.60 -1.73
CA ARG A 4 -30.63 -20.98 -1.53
C ARG A 4 -31.22 -20.80 -0.13
N ASP A 5 -31.92 -19.66 -0.08
CA ASP A 5 -33.05 -19.29 0.78
C ASP A 5 -32.75 -18.93 2.22
N GLN A 6 -32.68 -17.61 2.46
CA GLN A 6 -33.44 -16.99 3.56
C GLN A 6 -33.60 -15.48 3.31
N LEU A 7 -34.70 -15.13 2.63
CA LEU A 7 -35.34 -13.82 2.81
C LEU A 7 -35.65 -13.66 4.32
N PRO A 8 -35.35 -12.50 4.95
CA PRO A 8 -35.90 -12.21 6.25
C PRO A 8 -37.41 -11.93 6.08
N GLN A 9 -38.20 -12.84 6.64
CA GLN A 9 -39.65 -12.76 6.75
C GLN A 9 -40.08 -11.47 7.47
N PHE A 10 -40.85 -10.63 6.79
CA PHE A 10 -41.63 -9.56 7.41
C PHE A 10 -42.80 -10.20 8.17
N GLY A 11 -42.61 -10.43 9.47
CA GLY A 11 -43.64 -10.87 10.40
C GLY A 11 -44.38 -9.68 10.99
N SER A 12 -45.60 -9.46 10.50
CA SER A 12 -46.57 -8.46 10.91
C SER A 12 -47.18 -8.77 12.28
N GLN A 13 -47.15 -7.83 13.23
CA GLN A 13 -48.26 -7.58 14.17
C GLN A 13 -48.37 -6.07 14.47
N HIS A 14 -49.37 -5.47 13.82
CA HIS A 14 -49.99 -4.18 14.06
C HIS A 14 -50.41 -4.05 15.55
N MET A 15 -50.58 -2.87 16.16
CA MET A 15 -51.76 -2.03 16.02
C MET A 15 -51.58 -0.78 16.92
N ILE A 16 -51.53 0.43 16.37
CA ILE A 16 -52.26 1.62 16.86
C ILE A 16 -52.19 2.78 15.85
N SER A 17 -53.25 2.85 15.03
CA SER A 17 -54.01 4.03 14.60
C SER A 17 -53.31 5.38 14.28
N SER A 18 -53.37 5.70 12.98
CA SER A 18 -53.77 7.01 12.41
C SER A 18 -52.74 8.14 12.19
N LEU A 19 -52.36 8.26 10.89
CA LEU A 19 -52.29 9.49 10.08
C LEU A 19 -51.14 10.50 10.26
N ILE A 20 -49.87 10.11 10.00
CA ILE A 20 -48.88 11.00 9.34
C ILE A 20 -47.96 10.15 8.44
N VAL A 21 -48.11 10.26 7.12
CA VAL A 21 -47.13 9.79 6.12
C VAL A 21 -46.29 10.98 5.67
N VAL A 22 -45.16 11.24 6.33
CA VAL A 22 -44.09 12.07 5.74
C VAL A 22 -42.72 11.58 6.22
N SER A 23 -41.90 11.23 5.22
CA SER A 23 -40.45 11.05 5.25
C SER A 23 -39.85 9.98 6.15
N LEU A 24 -39.29 8.96 5.49
CA LEU A 24 -37.99 8.45 5.86
C LEU A 24 -37.02 9.66 5.99
N CYS A 25 -36.77 10.13 7.21
CA CYS A 25 -35.46 10.65 7.57
C CYS A 25 -34.61 9.38 7.79
N GLU A 26 -34.16 8.72 6.73
CA GLU A 26 -32.87 9.04 6.10
C GLU A 26 -31.83 9.45 7.13
N GLN A 27 -31.17 8.39 7.59
CA GLN A 27 -29.76 8.28 7.90
C GLN A 27 -29.16 9.34 8.83
N SER A 28 -28.98 8.91 10.07
CA SER A 28 -27.62 8.87 10.62
C SER A 28 -27.54 7.80 11.70
N THR A 29 -27.58 6.51 11.30
CA THR A 29 -26.76 5.56 12.03
C THR A 29 -25.33 6.06 11.86
N LEU A 30 -24.78 6.67 12.91
CA LEU A 30 -23.35 6.84 13.08
C LEU A 30 -22.73 5.51 12.68
N ALA A 31 -22.09 5.49 11.50
CA ALA A 31 -21.32 4.36 11.06
C ALA A 31 -20.46 3.98 12.26
N LYS A 32 -20.57 2.72 12.66
CA LYS A 32 -19.67 2.10 13.62
C LYS A 32 -18.27 2.39 13.11
N GLU A 33 -17.62 3.39 13.70
CA GLU A 33 -16.22 3.71 13.50
C GLU A 33 -15.48 2.50 14.02
N LYS A 34 -15.29 1.53 13.13
CA LYS A 34 -14.26 0.53 13.32
C LYS A 34 -13.00 1.35 13.13
N ASP A 35 -12.41 1.82 14.23
CA ASP A 35 -11.09 2.45 14.24
C ASP A 35 -10.19 1.57 13.37
N ALA A 36 -9.94 2.02 12.15
CA ALA A 36 -9.07 1.31 11.25
C ALA A 36 -7.69 1.52 11.85
N VAL A 37 -7.15 0.49 12.51
CA VAL A 37 -5.73 0.45 12.85
C VAL A 37 -5.00 0.37 11.51
N ILE A 38 -4.69 1.53 10.92
CA ILE A 38 -3.83 1.64 9.75
C ILE A 38 -2.42 1.38 10.27
N PRO A 39 -1.77 0.26 9.88
CA PRO A 39 -0.40 0.02 10.30
C PRO A 39 0.49 1.16 9.78
N PRO A 40 1.56 1.51 10.51
CA PRO A 40 2.47 2.56 10.06
C PRO A 40 3.04 2.20 8.68
N PRO A 41 3.31 3.19 7.81
CA PRO A 41 3.97 2.95 6.55
C PRO A 41 5.37 2.36 6.78
N THR A 42 5.78 1.50 5.86
CA THR A 42 7.08 0.83 5.87
C THR A 42 7.73 0.98 4.52
N TRP A 43 9.05 1.04 4.45
CA TRP A 43 9.81 1.06 3.19
C TRP A 43 10.88 -0.01 3.21
N CYS A 44 11.30 -0.47 2.03
CA CYS A 44 12.39 -1.43 1.91
C CYS A 44 13.61 -0.74 1.30
N ILE A 45 14.67 -0.56 2.08
CA ILE A 45 15.91 0.10 1.63
C ILE A 45 17.10 -0.87 1.64
N ALA A 46 18.20 -0.52 0.99
CA ALA A 46 19.39 -1.35 0.98
C ALA A 46 19.93 -1.60 2.40
N SER A 47 20.09 -2.88 2.78
CA SER A 47 20.68 -3.26 4.05
C SER A 47 22.11 -2.75 4.17
N ALA A 48 22.55 -2.39 5.38
CA ALA A 48 23.94 -2.02 5.65
C ALA A 48 24.93 -3.14 5.27
N SER A 49 24.51 -4.40 5.33
CA SER A 49 25.33 -5.57 4.97
C SER A 49 25.33 -5.91 3.48
N ALA A 50 24.51 -5.24 2.66
CA ALA A 50 24.46 -5.49 1.22
C ALA A 50 25.72 -4.94 0.55
N THR A 51 26.38 -5.78 -0.24
CA THR A 51 27.52 -5.39 -1.07
C THR A 51 27.03 -4.69 -2.33
N ASP A 52 27.84 -3.79 -2.86
CA ASP A 52 27.53 -3.07 -4.11
C ASP A 52 27.29 -4.02 -5.28
N SER A 53 28.00 -5.16 -5.35
CA SER A 53 27.78 -6.18 -6.37
C SER A 53 26.39 -6.82 -6.30
N ARG A 54 25.89 -7.10 -5.10
CA ARG A 54 24.55 -7.66 -4.91
C ARG A 54 23.47 -6.62 -5.19
N LEU A 55 23.72 -5.37 -4.82
CA LEU A 55 22.84 -4.25 -5.13
C LEU A 55 22.75 -4.03 -6.64
N GLN A 56 23.88 -4.01 -7.35
CA GLN A 56 23.89 -3.87 -8.80
C GLN A 56 23.15 -5.02 -9.49
N GLY A 57 23.41 -6.27 -9.08
CA GLY A 57 22.68 -7.40 -9.64
C GLY A 57 21.17 -7.33 -9.39
N PHE A 58 20.74 -6.78 -8.26
CA PHE A 58 19.32 -6.53 -8.00
C PHE A 58 18.76 -5.37 -8.82
N ILE A 59 19.50 -4.27 -8.99
CA ILE A 59 19.11 -3.15 -9.86
C ILE A 59 18.89 -3.67 -11.28
N ASP A 60 19.85 -4.41 -11.83
CA ASP A 60 19.77 -4.96 -13.18
C ASP A 60 18.54 -5.88 -13.33
N TYR A 61 18.30 -6.75 -12.32
CA TYR A 61 17.12 -7.60 -12.27
C TYR A 61 15.81 -6.79 -12.20
N ALA A 62 15.76 -5.77 -11.36
CA ALA A 62 14.56 -4.96 -11.15
C ALA A 62 14.23 -4.16 -12.43
N CYS A 63 15.25 -3.59 -13.08
CA CYS A 63 15.11 -2.82 -14.31
C CYS A 63 14.86 -3.68 -15.55
N ALA A 64 15.05 -5.00 -15.47
CA ALA A 64 14.65 -5.94 -16.52
C ALA A 64 13.12 -6.17 -16.61
N GLY A 65 12.31 -5.28 -16.01
CA GLY A 65 10.85 -5.26 -16.15
C GLY A 65 10.07 -5.58 -14.88
N LYS A 66 10.69 -5.47 -13.69
CA LYS A 66 9.97 -5.61 -12.41
C LYS A 66 9.45 -4.28 -11.87
N ILE A 67 10.17 -3.20 -12.17
CA ILE A 67 9.82 -1.84 -11.76
C ILE A 67 10.10 -0.85 -12.89
N ASP A 68 9.61 0.39 -12.73
CA ASP A 68 9.98 1.51 -13.61
C ASP A 68 11.28 2.17 -13.11
N CYS A 69 12.38 1.95 -13.83
CA CYS A 69 13.68 2.49 -13.45
C CYS A 69 13.95 3.92 -13.97
N ARG A 70 13.01 4.60 -14.63
CA ARG A 70 13.23 5.96 -15.16
C ARG A 70 13.67 6.96 -14.10
N PHE A 71 13.25 6.77 -12.85
CA PHE A 71 13.59 7.67 -11.74
C PHE A 71 15.05 7.56 -11.28
N ILE A 72 15.71 6.42 -11.49
CA ILE A 72 17.11 6.20 -11.09
C ILE A 72 18.10 6.32 -12.25
N LEU A 73 17.61 6.55 -13.47
CA LEU A 73 18.46 6.81 -14.64
C LEU A 73 18.93 8.27 -14.64
N PRO A 74 19.99 8.60 -15.41
CA PRO A 74 20.46 9.98 -15.53
C PRO A 74 19.32 10.95 -15.88
N GLY A 75 19.15 11.99 -15.07
CA GLY A 75 18.07 12.97 -15.20
C GLY A 75 16.77 12.61 -14.47
N GLY A 76 16.68 11.44 -13.83
CA GLY A 76 15.57 11.06 -12.97
C GLY A 76 15.69 11.64 -11.55
N ASP A 77 14.54 11.76 -10.86
CA ASP A 77 14.46 12.40 -9.54
C ASP A 77 15.23 11.66 -8.43
N CYS A 78 15.47 10.35 -8.61
CA CYS A 78 16.20 9.47 -7.70
C CYS A 78 17.57 9.07 -8.24
N TYR A 79 18.15 9.86 -9.16
CA TYR A 79 19.47 9.58 -9.70
C TYR A 79 20.59 9.82 -8.68
N GLU A 80 20.48 10.87 -7.86
CA GLU A 80 21.48 11.20 -6.85
C GLU A 80 21.07 10.70 -5.46
N PRO A 81 21.97 10.08 -4.67
CA PRO A 81 23.39 9.85 -4.99
C PRO A 81 23.56 8.73 -6.04
N ASN A 82 24.36 9.00 -7.08
CA ASN A 82 24.68 8.03 -8.13
C ASN A 82 25.60 6.91 -7.61
N THR A 83 25.01 6.00 -6.83
CA THR A 83 25.67 4.86 -6.20
C THR A 83 24.76 3.64 -6.23
N PRO A 84 25.31 2.40 -6.25
CA PRO A 84 24.50 1.19 -6.19
C PRO A 84 23.58 1.13 -4.96
N ARG A 85 24.00 1.74 -3.83
CA ARG A 85 23.19 1.84 -2.63
C ARG A 85 22.01 2.81 -2.77
N GLY A 86 22.23 3.96 -3.41
CA GLY A 86 21.17 4.94 -3.67
C GLY A 86 20.11 4.38 -4.62
N HIS A 87 20.53 3.92 -5.80
CA HIS A 87 19.63 3.31 -6.79
C HIS A 87 19.00 2.02 -6.27
N GLY A 88 19.77 1.16 -5.62
CA GLY A 88 19.30 -0.11 -5.09
C GLY A 88 18.25 0.06 -4.00
N SER A 89 18.35 1.09 -3.17
CA SER A 89 17.33 1.38 -2.15
C SER A 89 16.00 1.76 -2.78
N TYR A 90 16.01 2.61 -3.82
CA TYR A 90 14.80 2.94 -4.57
C TYR A 90 14.22 1.71 -5.28
N CYS A 91 15.07 0.90 -5.92
CA CYS A 91 14.62 -0.33 -6.58
C CYS A 91 13.95 -1.31 -5.59
N LEU A 92 14.54 -1.48 -4.41
CA LEU A 92 14.02 -2.35 -3.36
C LEU A 92 12.66 -1.88 -2.86
N ASP A 93 12.48 -0.58 -2.70
CA ASP A 93 11.23 -0.01 -2.24
C ASP A 93 10.12 -0.14 -3.28
N ALA A 94 10.39 0.24 -4.54
CA ALA A 94 9.46 0.06 -5.65
C ALA A 94 9.08 -1.42 -5.84
N TYR A 95 10.06 -2.33 -5.73
CA TYR A 95 9.83 -3.77 -5.78
C TYR A 95 8.95 -4.22 -4.60
N TYR A 96 9.24 -3.76 -3.39
CA TYR A 96 8.45 -4.05 -2.19
C TYR A 96 7.00 -3.60 -2.34
N ARG A 97 6.73 -2.48 -3.03
CA ARG A 97 5.36 -2.03 -3.28
C ARG A 97 4.56 -2.93 -4.19
N ILE A 98 5.19 -3.52 -5.21
CA ILE A 98 4.52 -4.39 -6.17
C ILE A 98 4.37 -5.80 -5.59
N TYR A 99 5.44 -6.35 -5.01
CA TYR A 99 5.50 -7.76 -4.64
C TYR A 99 5.25 -8.04 -3.15
N LYS A 100 5.19 -6.99 -2.33
CA LYS A 100 5.06 -7.08 -0.85
C LYS A 100 6.16 -7.93 -0.20
N ASP A 101 7.30 -8.04 -0.87
CA ASP A 101 8.48 -8.78 -0.43
C ASP A 101 9.70 -7.84 -0.42
N CYS A 102 10.37 -7.75 0.73
CA CYS A 102 11.61 -7.00 0.87
C CYS A 102 12.76 -8.00 0.74
N ASN A 103 13.46 -7.94 -0.40
CA ASN A 103 14.52 -8.88 -0.73
C ASN A 103 15.54 -9.00 0.42
N GLN A 104 16.19 -10.15 0.56
CA GLN A 104 17.24 -10.42 1.56
C GLN A 104 18.41 -9.41 1.60
N ILE A 105 18.61 -8.60 0.54
CA ILE A 105 19.61 -7.52 0.52
C ILE A 105 19.06 -6.18 1.02
N GLY A 106 17.76 -6.11 1.28
CA GLY A 106 17.06 -4.97 1.82
C GLY A 106 16.73 -5.12 3.31
N THR A 107 16.24 -4.05 3.90
CA THR A 107 15.74 -4.02 5.26
C THR A 107 14.53 -3.11 5.35
N ILE A 108 13.56 -3.49 6.19
CA ILE A 108 12.37 -2.68 6.42
C ILE A 108 12.69 -1.52 7.36
N VAL A 109 12.31 -0.32 6.96
CA VAL A 109 12.38 0.89 7.77
C VAL A 109 11.02 1.53 7.95
N TYR A 110 10.84 2.24 9.06
CA TYR A 110 9.60 2.94 9.43
C TYR A 110 9.73 4.46 9.34
N LYS A 111 10.93 4.95 9.03
CA LYS A 111 11.18 6.36 8.74
C LYS A 111 11.21 6.51 7.24
N ASP A 112 10.42 7.47 6.74
CA ASP A 112 10.39 7.83 5.33
C ASP A 112 11.82 8.16 4.85
N PRO A 113 12.37 7.36 3.92
CA PRO A 113 13.71 7.56 3.39
C PRO A 113 13.74 8.56 2.22
N SER A 114 12.61 9.16 1.83
CA SER A 114 12.52 10.15 0.76
C SER A 114 13.39 11.38 1.04
N TYR A 115 13.93 11.97 -0.02
CA TYR A 115 14.76 13.17 0.05
C TYR A 115 14.65 13.99 -1.23
N GLY A 116 14.67 15.33 -1.11
CA GLY A 116 14.52 16.21 -2.27
C GLY A 116 13.28 15.86 -3.08
N ASN A 117 13.47 15.52 -4.36
CA ASN A 117 12.41 15.07 -5.25
C ASN A 117 12.33 13.53 -5.37
N CYS A 118 13.26 12.80 -4.76
CA CYS A 118 13.23 11.35 -4.75
C CYS A 118 12.25 10.84 -3.69
N LEU A 119 11.07 10.40 -4.15
CA LEU A 119 10.02 9.89 -3.28
C LEU A 119 10.04 8.36 -3.23
N TYR A 120 10.14 7.83 -2.02
CA TYR A 120 9.95 6.43 -1.70
C TYR A 120 8.47 6.22 -1.38
N ILE A 121 7.84 5.32 -2.11
CA ILE A 121 6.39 5.10 -2.10
C ILE A 121 6.05 3.94 -1.23
#